data_AF-A0A131ZYR4-F1
#
_entry.id   AF-A0A131ZYR4-F1
#
_cell.length_a   1.000
_cell.length_b   1.000
_cell.length_c   1.000
_cell.angle_alpha   90.00
_cell.angle_beta   90.00
_cell.angle_gamma   90.00
#
_symmetry.space_group_name_H-M   'P 1'
#
loop_
_entity.id
_entity.type
_entity.pdbx_description
1 polymer ?
#
loop_
_entity_poly.entity_id
_entity_poly.type
_entity_poly.pdbx_seq_one_letter_code
_entity_poly.pdbx_strand_id
1 'polypeptide(L)'
;MFSSNAFDLSREEWFHGPISRQNSELLVIKDGDFLVRESQQSPGQYVLTGMQGGHRKHLLLVDPEGVVRTKDKTFDNVSHLINYHRKNGLPIVSSESALVLKNPIPSLMLKKPL
;
A
#
# COMPACT_ATOMS: atom_id res chain seq x y z
N MET A 1 20.13 -7.42 16.04
CA MET A 1 18.70 -7.22 16.38
C MET A 1 18.07 -6.55 15.17
N PHE A 2 17.32 -7.28 14.36
CA PHE A 2 16.68 -6.72 13.16
C PHE A 2 15.47 -5.90 13.63
N SER A 3 15.53 -4.58 13.39
CA SER A 3 14.47 -3.65 13.76
C SER A 3 13.16 -4.08 13.10
N SER A 4 12.17 -4.35 13.93
CA SER A 4 10.80 -4.72 13.60
C SER A 4 10.03 -3.54 12.99
N ASN A 5 10.49 -3.03 11.84
CA ASN A 5 9.80 -1.93 11.14
C ASN A 5 8.57 -2.44 10.35
N ALA A 6 8.39 -3.76 10.26
CA ALA A 6 7.17 -4.41 9.81
C ALA A 6 6.50 -5.09 11.00
N PHE A 7 5.59 -4.38 11.67
CA PHE A 7 4.51 -5.09 12.38
C PHE A 7 3.85 -6.03 11.38
N ASP A 8 3.52 -7.24 11.81
CA ASP A 8 2.91 -8.28 10.99
C ASP A 8 1.69 -7.74 10.21
N LEU A 9 1.91 -7.42 8.94
CA LEU A 9 0.86 -6.90 8.05
C LEU A 9 -0.11 -8.00 7.61
N SER A 10 0.12 -9.27 7.96
CA SER A 10 -0.76 -10.38 7.55
C SER A 10 -2.19 -10.26 8.08
N ARG A 11 -2.39 -9.42 9.12
CA ARG A 11 -3.70 -9.11 9.71
C ARG A 11 -4.43 -7.97 8.99
N GLU A 12 -3.73 -7.22 8.14
CA GLU A 12 -4.31 -6.10 7.41
C GLU A 12 -5.07 -6.62 6.18
N GLU A 13 -6.37 -6.31 6.10
CA GLU A 13 -7.21 -6.79 5.00
C GLU A 13 -6.69 -6.33 3.63
N TRP A 14 -6.09 -5.15 3.56
CA TRP A 14 -5.56 -4.54 2.33
C TRP A 14 -4.15 -5.01 1.98
N PHE A 15 -3.53 -5.87 2.79
CA PHE A 15 -2.20 -6.41 2.52
C PHE A 15 -2.27 -7.76 1.82
N HIS A 16 -1.66 -7.86 0.64
CA HIS A 16 -1.73 -9.03 -0.24
C HIS A 16 -0.45 -9.88 -0.23
N GLY A 17 0.54 -9.53 0.60
CA GLY A 17 1.84 -10.19 0.54
C GLY A 17 2.58 -9.92 -0.78
N PRO A 18 3.44 -10.84 -1.24
CA PRO A 18 4.33 -10.63 -2.38
C PRO A 18 3.66 -10.96 -3.73
N ILE A 19 2.52 -10.32 -4.04
CA ILE A 19 1.90 -10.42 -5.38
C ILE A 19 2.62 -9.56 -6.42
N SER A 20 2.50 -9.93 -7.71
CA SER A 20 3.07 -9.14 -8.80
C SER A 20 2.36 -7.80 -8.97
N ARG A 21 3.05 -6.84 -9.62
CA ARG A 21 2.44 -5.57 -10.01
C ARG A 21 1.19 -5.78 -10.87
N GLN A 22 1.28 -6.66 -11.87
CA GLN A 22 0.16 -6.97 -12.78
C GLN A 22 -1.04 -7.52 -12.02
N ASN A 23 -0.84 -8.47 -11.11
CA ASN A 23 -1.93 -9.01 -10.28
C ASN A 23 -2.56 -7.91 -9.41
N SER A 24 -1.77 -6.98 -8.86
CA SER A 24 -2.33 -5.86 -8.10
C SER A 24 -3.15 -4.89 -8.95
N GLU A 25 -2.77 -4.66 -10.20
CA GLU A 25 -3.47 -3.76 -11.13
C GLU A 25 -4.84 -4.31 -11.56
N LEU A 26 -4.99 -5.64 -11.63
CA LEU A 26 -6.24 -6.32 -11.94
C LEU A 26 -7.28 -6.19 -10.82
N LEU A 27 -6.84 -5.92 -9.59
CA LEU A 27 -7.72 -5.89 -8.42
C LEU A 27 -8.26 -4.47 -8.11
N VAL A 28 -7.56 -3.42 -8.57
CA VAL A 28 -7.99 -2.02 -8.38
C VAL A 28 -8.76 -1.56 -9.61
N ILE A 29 -10.07 -1.39 -9.46
CA ILE A 29 -10.99 -1.20 -10.60
C ILE A 29 -11.54 0.23 -10.64
N LYS A 30 -11.97 0.78 -9.52
CA LYS A 30 -12.58 2.11 -9.43
C LYS A 30 -11.73 3.06 -8.60
N ASP A 31 -11.88 4.35 -8.86
CA ASP A 31 -11.16 5.40 -8.12
C ASP A 31 -11.31 5.25 -6.60
N GLY A 32 -10.17 5.34 -5.91
CA GLY A 32 -10.05 5.15 -4.47
C GLY A 32 -9.85 3.69 -4.03
N ASP A 33 -9.94 2.71 -4.94
CA ASP A 33 -9.49 1.34 -4.66
C ASP A 33 -7.99 1.31 -4.38
N PHE A 34 -7.58 0.56 -3.38
CA PHE A 34 -6.18 0.39 -3.04
C PHE A 34 -5.86 -0.94 -2.36
N LEU A 35 -4.59 -1.34 -2.47
CA LEU A 35 -4.00 -2.43 -1.71
C LEU A 35 -2.50 -2.19 -1.51
N VAL A 36 -1.90 -2.90 -0.56
CA VAL A 36 -0.45 -2.94 -0.38
C VAL A 36 0.07 -4.33 -0.68
N ARG A 37 1.22 -4.37 -1.36
CA ARG A 37 1.97 -5.59 -1.64
C ARG A 37 3.42 -5.41 -1.19
N GLU A 38 4.06 -6.52 -0.87
CA GLU A 38 5.51 -6.56 -0.71
C GLU A 38 6.18 -6.67 -2.09
N SER A 39 7.33 -6.03 -2.27
CA SER A 39 8.11 -6.15 -3.50
C SER A 39 8.75 -7.53 -3.60
N GLN A 40 8.45 -8.26 -4.68
CA GLN A 40 9.09 -9.54 -4.98
C GLN A 40 10.60 -9.42 -5.25
N GLN A 41 11.05 -8.23 -5.68
CA GLN A 41 12.46 -7.97 -6.02
C GLN A 41 13.25 -7.39 -4.84
N SER A 42 12.56 -6.87 -3.82
CA SER A 42 13.21 -6.15 -2.71
C SER A 42 12.43 -6.42 -1.42
N PRO A 43 12.73 -7.52 -0.71
CA PRO A 43 12.09 -7.83 0.56
C PRO A 43 12.17 -6.66 1.54
N GLY A 44 11.09 -6.42 2.30
CA GLY A 44 10.96 -5.26 3.18
C GLY A 44 10.60 -3.93 2.50
N GLN A 45 10.53 -3.90 1.16
CA GLN A 45 9.97 -2.77 0.42
C GLN A 45 8.48 -3.00 0.15
N TYR A 46 7.65 -2.05 0.57
CA TYR A 46 6.20 -2.11 0.41
C TYR A 46 5.71 -1.12 -0.63
N VAL A 47 4.82 -1.60 -1.50
CA VAL A 47 4.24 -0.81 -2.59
C VAL A 47 2.73 -0.72 -2.39
N LEU A 48 2.23 0.50 -2.31
CA LEU A 48 0.81 0.81 -2.40
C LEU A 48 0.41 0.89 -3.87
N THR A 49 -0.50 0.02 -4.30
CA THR A 49 -1.16 0.10 -5.60
C THR A 49 -2.56 0.67 -5.39
N GLY A 50 -2.97 1.66 -6.20
CA GLY A 50 -4.32 2.19 -6.15
C GLY A 50 -4.79 2.84 -7.45
N MET A 51 -6.09 3.12 -7.55
CA MET A 51 -6.72 3.73 -8.71
C MET A 51 -7.10 5.19 -8.39
N GLN A 52 -6.73 6.13 -9.26
CA GLN A 52 -7.16 7.53 -9.16
C GLN A 52 -7.23 8.17 -10.55
N GLY A 53 -8.35 8.83 -10.85
CA GLY A 53 -8.57 9.46 -12.15
C GLY A 53 -8.54 8.47 -13.30
N GLY A 54 -8.93 7.20 -13.06
CA GLY A 54 -8.85 6.13 -14.06
C GLY A 54 -7.43 5.59 -14.32
N HIS A 55 -6.42 6.05 -13.57
CA HIS A 55 -5.05 5.57 -13.69
C HIS A 55 -4.61 4.77 -12.47
N ARG A 56 -3.96 3.61 -12.72
CA ARG A 56 -3.29 2.84 -11.67
C ARG A 56 -2.01 3.57 -11.26
N LYS A 57 -1.79 3.67 -9.96
CA LYS A 57 -0.66 4.34 -9.33
C LYS A 57 0.05 3.38 -8.41
N HIS A 58 1.37 3.51 -8.34
CA HIS A 58 2.21 2.68 -7.47
C HIS A 58 3.14 3.59 -6.68
N LEU A 59 3.07 3.52 -5.36
CA LEU A 59 3.86 4.35 -4.46
C LEU A 59 4.69 3.45 -3.55
N LEU A 60 5.98 3.71 -3.47
CA LEU A 60 6.85 3.09 -2.48
C LEU A 60 6.59 3.74 -1.12
N LEU A 61 6.39 2.93 -0.08
CA LEU A 61 6.03 3.40 1.26
C LEU A 61 7.23 3.46 2.21
N VAL A 62 8.32 2.79 1.84
CA VAL A 62 9.56 2.71 2.59
C VAL A 62 10.63 3.35 1.74
N ASP A 63 11.39 4.26 2.33
CA ASP A 63 12.47 4.91 1.61
C ASP A 63 13.76 4.05 1.64
N PRO A 64 14.85 4.47 0.97
CA PRO A 64 16.12 3.73 0.97
C PRO A 64 16.72 3.50 2.37
N GLU A 65 16.45 4.37 3.34
CA GLU A 65 16.92 4.21 4.72
C GLU A 65 16.03 3.29 5.58
N GLY A 66 14.94 2.74 5.03
CA GLY A 66 14.06 1.82 5.75
C GLY A 66 13.00 2.49 6.64
N VAL A 67 12.78 3.80 6.46
CA VAL A 67 11.79 4.60 7.19
C VAL A 67 10.49 4.65 6.38
N VAL A 68 9.37 4.47 7.07
CA VAL A 68 8.05 4.61 6.47
C VAL A 68 7.70 6.10 6.41
N ARG A 69 7.58 6.66 5.21
CA ARG A 69 7.36 8.10 5.05
C ARG A 69 6.60 8.46 3.76
N THR A 70 5.87 9.57 3.81
CA THR A 70 5.47 10.36 2.63
C THR A 70 6.48 11.47 2.39
N LYS A 71 6.23 12.36 1.42
CA LYS A 71 7.09 13.52 1.14
C LYS A 71 7.28 14.43 2.37
N ASP A 72 6.25 14.55 3.20
CA ASP A 72 6.11 15.56 4.26
C ASP A 72 6.05 14.98 5.67
N LYS A 73 5.93 13.65 5.81
CA LYS A 73 5.66 13.01 7.11
C LYS A 73 6.26 11.62 7.23
N THR A 74 6.76 11.30 8.42
CA THR A 74 7.21 9.95 8.80
C THR A 74 6.16 9.24 9.65
N PHE A 75 6.22 7.92 9.66
CA PHE A 75 5.30 7.04 10.37
C PHE A 75 6.06 5.88 11.02
N ASP A 76 5.50 5.33 12.10
CA ASP A 76 6.13 4.21 12.83
C ASP A 76 6.17 2.92 12.00
N ASN A 77 5.14 2.71 11.16
CA ASN A 77 5.02 1.54 10.29
C ASN A 77 4.00 1.81 9.16
N VAL A 78 3.91 0.85 8.23
CA VAL A 78 3.02 0.94 7.05
C VAL A 78 1.55 1.05 7.46
N SER A 79 1.09 0.28 8.45
CA SER A 79 -0.30 0.36 8.94
C SER A 79 -0.64 1.75 9.49
N HIS A 80 0.28 2.39 10.22
CA HIS A 80 0.10 3.76 10.70
C HIS A 80 -0.06 4.73 9.52
N LEU A 81 0.81 4.67 8.51
CA LEU A 81 0.71 5.51 7.31
C LEU A 81 -0.65 5.36 6.61
N ILE A 82 -1.08 4.12 6.34
CA ILE A 82 -2.35 3.84 5.64
C ILE A 82 -3.54 4.34 6.45
N ASN A 83 -3.57 4.02 7.76
CA ASN A 83 -4.65 4.42 8.64
C ASN A 83 -4.76 5.94 8.78
N TYR A 84 -3.62 6.64 8.88
CA TYR A 84 -3.60 8.10 8.96
C TYR A 84 -4.26 8.74 7.74
N HIS A 85 -3.86 8.35 6.53
CA HIS A 85 -4.41 8.94 5.30
C HIS A 85 -5.88 8.57 5.10
N ARG A 86 -6.24 7.31 5.34
CA ARG A 86 -7.62 6.82 5.17
C ARG A 86 -8.60 7.46 6.16
N LYS A 87 -8.26 7.52 7.46
CA LYS A 87 -9.15 8.08 8.49
C LYS A 87 -9.38 9.58 8.30
N ASN A 88 -8.39 10.31 7.79
CA ASN A 88 -8.49 11.75 7.58
C ASN A 88 -8.93 12.14 6.16
N GLY A 89 -9.09 11.17 5.24
CA GLY A 89 -9.40 11.44 3.83
C GLY A 89 -8.30 12.22 3.10
N LEU A 90 -7.06 12.17 3.59
CA LEU A 90 -5.94 12.90 3.03
C LEU A 90 -5.29 12.11 1.88
N PRO A 91 -4.99 12.73 0.73
CA PRO A 91 -4.27 12.07 -0.33
C PRO A 91 -2.82 11.80 0.09
N ILE A 92 -2.28 10.66 -0.33
CA ILE A 92 -0.83 10.46 -0.36
C ILE A 92 -0.32 11.14 -1.62
N VAL A 93 0.57 12.13 -1.46
CA VAL A 93 1.13 12.90 -2.57
C VAL A 93 2.57 12.48 -2.83
N SER A 94 2.88 12.17 -4.09
CA SER A 94 4.22 11.92 -4.59
C SER A 94 4.42 12.61 -5.93
N SER A 95 5.39 13.52 -6.01
CA SER A 95 5.64 14.41 -7.16
C SER A 95 4.34 15.05 -7.68
N GLU A 96 3.83 14.59 -8.83
CA GLU A 96 2.61 15.10 -9.49
C GLU A 96 1.39 14.18 -9.30
N SER A 97 1.50 13.20 -8.42
CA SER A 97 0.48 12.17 -8.22
C SER A 97 -0.09 12.25 -6.82
N ALA A 98 -1.42 12.37 -6.73
CA ALA A 98 -2.18 12.19 -5.50
C ALA A 98 -2.97 10.88 -5.56
N LEU A 99 -3.01 10.14 -4.46
CA LEU A 99 -3.83 8.92 -4.31
C LEU A 99 -4.65 8.99 -3.03
N VAL A 100 -5.97 8.96 -3.15
CA VAL A 100 -6.88 8.95 -1.99
C VAL A 100 -7.27 7.52 -1.66
N LEU A 101 -7.11 7.11 -0.40
CA LEU A 101 -7.40 5.75 0.04
C LEU A 101 -8.85 5.65 0.53
N LYS A 102 -9.72 5.02 -0.26
CA LYS A 102 -11.15 4.89 0.09
C LYS A 102 -11.54 3.43 0.33
N ASN A 103 -11.31 2.58 -0.68
CA ASN A 103 -11.80 1.22 -0.70
C ASN A 103 -10.61 0.25 -0.59
N PRO A 104 -10.35 -0.33 0.60
CA PRO A 104 -9.35 -1.38 0.70
C PRO A 104 -9.83 -2.60 -0.10
N ILE A 105 -8.94 -3.18 -0.91
CA ILE A 105 -9.20 -4.46 -1.56
C ILE A 105 -8.80 -5.58 -0.58
N PRO A 106 -9.74 -6.41 -0.11
CA PRO A 106 -9.42 -7.47 0.84
C PRO A 106 -8.60 -8.60 0.21
N SER A 107 -7.50 -9.01 0.85
CA SER A 107 -6.65 -10.13 0.42
C SER A 107 -7.35 -11.49 0.52
N LEU A 108 -8.46 -11.56 1.27
CA LEU A 108 -9.36 -12.72 1.31
C LEU A 108 -9.98 -13.04 -0.07
N MET A 109 -10.00 -12.10 -1.01
CA MET A 109 -10.47 -12.37 -2.38
C MET A 109 -9.58 -13.36 -3.15
N LEU A 110 -8.35 -13.61 -2.71
CA LEU A 110 -7.44 -14.61 -3.29
C LEU A 110 -7.52 -15.98 -2.59
N LYS A 111 -8.29 -16.11 -1.50
CA LYS A 111 -8.36 -17.34 -0.68
C LYS A 111 -9.63 -18.18 -0.90
N LYS A 112 -10.51 -17.81 -1.83
CA LYS A 112 -11.61 -18.71 -2.23
C LYS A 112 -11.05 -19.76 -3.18
N PRO A 113 -11.03 -21.07 -2.81
CA PRO A 113 -10.81 -22.09 -3.81
C PRO A 113 -11.99 -22.06 -4.79
N LEU A 114 -11.68 -22.31 -6.07
CA LEU A 114 -12.68 -22.68 -7.09
C LEU A 114 -13.49 -23.88 -6.60
#